data_AF-C6J183-F1
#
_entry.id   AF-C6J183-F1
#
_cell.length_a   1.000
_cell.length_b   1.000
_cell.length_c   1.000
_cell.angle_alpha   90.00
_cell.angle_beta   90.00
_cell.angle_gamma   90.00
#
_symmetry.space_group_name_H-M   'P 1'
#
loop_
_entity.id
_entity.type
_entity.pdbx_description
1 polymer ?
#
loop_
_entity_poly.entity_id
_entity_poly.type
_entity_poly.pdbx_seq_one_letter_code
_entity_poly.pdbx_strand_id
1 'polypeptide(L)'
;MALEKGLPRTTTSFLFTRLLHQIRLRERQPRKLGAVGSFTPSEIHIIQTIGIGRGMIMGELANRIGVTSGAITQIVERMENKGLVRRFQLMRGSNKVNVILTDKGESVYFAYEEFFVKPFDQWIRDELNENELKSFEKGVKKLIEFLNE
;
A
#
# COMPACT_ATOMS: atom_id res chain seq x y z
N MET A 1 5.65 47.27 11.93
CA MET A 1 4.47 46.86 11.12
C MET A 1 4.41 45.34 11.16
N ALA A 2 3.69 44.81 12.14
CA ALA A 2 3.64 43.40 12.47
C ALA A 2 2.79 42.63 11.44
N LEU A 3 3.35 41.55 10.90
CA LEU A 3 2.59 40.57 10.12
C LEU A 3 2.15 39.43 11.06
N GLU A 4 1.20 39.74 11.93
CA GLU A 4 0.25 38.73 12.39
C GLU A 4 -0.81 38.55 11.31
N LYS A 5 -0.68 37.49 10.51
CA LYS A 5 -1.84 36.89 9.83
C LYS A 5 -1.86 35.42 10.22
N GLY A 6 -2.62 35.16 11.28
CA GLY A 6 -2.79 33.84 11.85
C GLY A 6 -3.18 32.82 10.78
N LEU A 7 -2.57 31.64 10.84
CA LEU A 7 -3.14 30.48 10.17
C LEU A 7 -4.60 30.35 10.65
N PRO A 8 -5.57 30.14 9.75
CA PRO A 8 -6.95 29.95 10.15
C PRO A 8 -7.03 28.70 11.05
N ARG A 9 -7.98 28.72 12.01
CA ARG A 9 -8.32 27.61 12.91
C ARG A 9 -8.10 26.28 12.18
N THR A 10 -7.35 25.35 12.78
CA THR A 10 -7.05 24.02 12.26
C THR A 10 -8.31 23.24 11.89
N THR A 11 -8.84 23.49 10.69
CA THR A 11 -10.01 22.80 10.14
C THR A 11 -9.55 21.42 9.64
N THR A 12 -10.33 20.37 9.90
CA THR A 12 -10.08 18.99 9.46
C THR A 12 -9.65 18.89 7.99
N SER A 13 -10.22 19.72 7.11
CA SER A 13 -9.87 19.81 5.69
C SER A 13 -8.39 20.16 5.46
N PHE A 14 -7.81 21.09 6.22
CA PHE A 14 -6.40 21.46 6.06
C PHE A 14 -5.46 20.32 6.46
N LEU A 15 -5.76 19.64 7.58
CA LEU A 15 -4.99 18.47 8.02
C LEU A 15 -5.07 17.34 6.99
N PHE A 16 -6.25 17.12 6.41
CA PHE A 16 -6.46 16.15 5.34
C PHE A 16 -5.63 16.48 4.09
N THR A 17 -5.71 17.71 3.57
CA THR A 17 -4.90 18.12 2.41
C THR A 17 -3.40 18.01 2.69
N ARG A 18 -2.95 18.38 3.89
CA ARG A 18 -1.56 18.22 4.32
C ARG A 18 -1.15 16.75 4.37
N LEU A 19 -2.00 15.87 4.89
CA LEU A 19 -1.76 14.42 4.91
C LEU A 19 -1.61 13.86 3.49
N LEU A 20 -2.54 14.17 2.58
CA LEU A 20 -2.48 13.75 1.18
C LEU A 20 -1.18 14.20 0.50
N HIS A 21 -0.75 15.44 0.76
CA HIS A 21 0.51 15.94 0.25
C HIS A 21 1.72 15.14 0.77
N GLN A 22 1.75 14.84 2.07
CA GLN A 22 2.84 14.04 2.67
C GLN A 22 2.87 12.60 2.13
N ILE A 23 1.71 11.97 1.95
CA ILE A 23 1.59 10.65 1.31
C ILE A 23 2.17 10.70 -0.10
N ARG A 24 1.76 11.68 -0.91
CA ARG A 24 2.23 11.84 -2.29
C ARG A 24 3.75 12.03 -2.39
N LEU A 25 4.35 12.78 -1.46
CA LEU A 25 5.81 12.95 -1.42
C LEU A 25 6.51 11.62 -1.12
N ARG A 26 5.97 10.82 -0.20
CA ARG A 26 6.51 9.50 0.14
C ARG A 26 6.30 8.46 -0.96
N GLU A 27 5.20 8.54 -1.72
CA GLU A 27 4.94 7.64 -2.85
C GLU A 27 5.93 7.77 -4.01
N ARG A 28 6.63 8.91 -4.11
CA ARG A 28 7.66 9.13 -5.13
C ARG A 28 8.98 8.43 -4.82
N GLN A 29 9.17 7.96 -3.58
CA GLN A 29 10.44 7.44 -3.13
C GLN A 29 10.38 5.93 -2.96
N PRO A 30 11.33 5.17 -3.54
CA PRO A 30 11.51 3.77 -3.22
C PRO A 30 11.74 3.58 -1.73
N ARG A 31 11.07 2.58 -1.15
CA ARG A 31 11.25 2.20 0.26
C ARG A 31 12.43 1.25 0.36
N LYS A 32 13.36 1.52 1.27
CA LYS A 32 14.45 0.60 1.62
C LYS A 32 13.96 -0.34 2.72
N LEU A 33 14.05 -1.64 2.49
CA LEU A 33 13.64 -2.69 3.44
C LEU A 33 14.87 -3.48 3.87
N GLY A 34 15.65 -2.89 4.78
CA GLY A 34 16.88 -3.48 5.31
C GLY A 34 17.80 -3.99 4.19
N ALA A 35 18.27 -5.22 4.33
CA ALA A 35 19.12 -5.90 3.35
C ALA A 35 18.35 -6.46 2.13
N VAL A 36 17.02 -6.50 2.17
CA VAL A 36 16.20 -7.09 1.09
C VAL A 36 16.18 -6.19 -0.15
N GLY A 37 16.44 -4.90 0.02
CA GLY A 37 16.69 -3.97 -1.07
C GLY A 37 15.72 -2.80 -1.10
N SER A 38 15.52 -2.22 -2.28
CA SER A 38 14.67 -1.05 -2.48
C SER A 38 13.55 -1.32 -3.47
N PHE A 39 12.33 -0.97 -3.08
CA PHE A 39 11.11 -1.30 -3.81
C PHE A 39 10.23 -0.07 -3.96
N THR A 40 9.59 0.06 -5.11
CA THR A 40 8.62 1.14 -5.33
C THR A 40 7.38 0.92 -4.46
N PRO A 41 6.67 1.99 -4.06
CA PRO A 41 5.43 1.86 -3.29
C PRO A 41 4.38 0.96 -3.95
N SER A 42 4.26 1.00 -5.29
CA SER A 42 3.36 0.11 -6.04
C SER A 42 3.76 -1.37 -5.93
N GLU A 43 5.06 -1.69 -5.97
CA GLU A 43 5.53 -3.07 -5.78
C GLU A 43 5.22 -3.58 -4.38
N ILE A 44 5.48 -2.75 -3.36
CA ILE A 44 5.14 -3.08 -1.97
C ILE A 44 3.63 -3.28 -1.81
N HIS A 45 2.82 -2.38 -2.39
CA HIS A 45 1.37 -2.48 -2.29
C HIS A 45 0.81 -3.74 -2.96
N ILE A 46 1.34 -4.12 -4.13
CA ILE A 46 0.98 -5.36 -4.80
C ILE A 46 1.43 -6.58 -3.99
N ILE A 47 2.66 -6.58 -3.45
CA ILE A 47 3.16 -7.68 -2.61
C ILE A 47 2.26 -7.88 -1.39
N GLN A 48 1.88 -6.79 -0.73
CA GLN A 48 0.97 -6.79 0.41
C GLN A 48 -0.44 -7.27 0.03
N THR A 49 -0.92 -6.89 -1.15
CA THR A 49 -2.25 -7.28 -1.64
C THR A 49 -2.33 -8.75 -2.05
N ILE A 50 -1.28 -9.30 -2.67
CA ILE A 50 -1.18 -10.73 -2.97
C ILE A 50 -1.05 -11.53 -1.66
N GLY A 51 -0.25 -11.04 -0.71
CA GLY A 51 0.00 -11.68 0.58
C GLY A 51 0.72 -13.03 0.47
N ILE A 52 0.93 -13.69 1.61
CA ILE A 52 1.61 -14.99 1.68
C ILE A 52 0.65 -16.12 1.29
N GLY A 53 1.11 -17.03 0.42
CA GLY A 53 0.45 -18.30 0.12
C GLY A 53 -0.94 -18.24 -0.57
N ARG A 54 -1.49 -17.05 -0.81
CA ARG A 54 -2.88 -16.91 -1.32
C ARG A 54 -2.97 -16.68 -2.81
N GLY A 55 -2.00 -16.00 -3.42
CA GLY A 55 -2.08 -15.62 -4.83
C GLY A 55 -3.29 -14.73 -5.13
N MET A 56 -3.38 -14.23 -6.36
CA MET A 56 -4.52 -13.45 -6.80
C MET A 56 -4.72 -13.51 -8.31
N ILE A 57 -5.98 -13.56 -8.74
CA ILE A 57 -6.31 -13.46 -10.17
C ILE A 57 -5.96 -12.05 -10.64
N MET A 58 -5.28 -11.92 -11.78
CA MET A 58 -4.81 -10.62 -12.31
C MET A 58 -5.92 -9.56 -12.41
N GLY A 59 -7.13 -9.95 -12.80
CA GLY A 59 -8.28 -9.03 -12.85
C GLY A 59 -8.75 -8.58 -11.47
N GLU A 60 -8.72 -9.46 -10.46
CA GLU A 60 -9.04 -9.10 -9.09
C GLU A 60 -7.95 -8.21 -8.48
N LEU A 61 -6.68 -8.48 -8.80
CA LEU A 61 -5.56 -7.65 -8.41
C LEU A 61 -5.69 -6.25 -9.02
N ALA A 62 -6.03 -6.14 -10.32
CA ALA A 62 -6.27 -4.84 -10.97
C ALA A 62 -7.31 -4.02 -10.21
N ASN A 63 -8.45 -4.65 -9.90
CA ASN A 63 -9.56 -4.01 -9.19
C ASN A 63 -9.17 -3.58 -7.78
N ARG A 64 -8.47 -4.44 -7.02
CA ARG A 64 -8.04 -4.11 -5.65
C ARG A 64 -6.99 -3.00 -5.60
N ILE A 65 -6.09 -2.95 -6.59
CA ILE A 65 -5.05 -1.92 -6.69
C ILE A 65 -5.64 -0.61 -7.27
N GLY A 66 -6.82 -0.65 -7.89
CA GLY A 66 -7.47 0.52 -8.49
C GLY A 66 -6.82 0.96 -9.81
N VAL A 67 -6.30 0.01 -10.61
CA VAL A 67 -5.64 0.29 -11.89
C VAL A 67 -6.24 -0.54 -13.03
N THR A 68 -5.96 -0.15 -14.27
CA THR A 68 -6.45 -0.87 -15.45
C THR A 68 -5.75 -2.22 -15.63
N SER A 69 -6.41 -3.15 -16.34
CA SER A 69 -5.83 -4.47 -16.69
C SER A 69 -4.49 -4.35 -17.43
N GLY A 70 -4.35 -3.35 -18.31
CA GLY A 70 -3.10 -3.07 -19.02
C GLY A 70 -2.00 -2.59 -18.08
N ALA A 71 -2.32 -1.66 -17.16
CA ALA A 71 -1.37 -1.15 -16.18
C ALA A 71 -0.89 -2.25 -15.23
N ILE A 72 -1.80 -3.06 -14.67
CA ILE A 72 -1.40 -4.15 -13.76
C ILE A 72 -0.54 -5.20 -14.48
N THR A 73 -0.83 -5.48 -15.75
CA THR A 73 -0.04 -6.43 -16.54
C THR A 73 1.40 -5.95 -16.68
N GLN A 74 1.61 -4.69 -17.02
CA GLN A 74 2.95 -4.10 -17.12
C GLN A 74 3.67 -4.05 -15.76
N ILE A 75 2.95 -3.77 -14.67
CA ILE A 75 3.56 -3.74 -13.33
C ILE A 75 4.00 -5.16 -12.92
N VAL A 76 3.12 -6.15 -13.07
CA VAL A 76 3.41 -7.54 -12.71
C VAL A 76 4.54 -8.11 -13.58
N GLU A 77 4.57 -7.81 -14.88
CA GLU A 77 5.68 -8.20 -15.75
C GLU A 77 7.04 -7.66 -15.26
N ARG A 78 7.09 -6.39 -14.84
CA ARG A 78 8.31 -5.83 -14.23
C ARG A 78 8.68 -6.53 -12.92
N MET A 79 7.69 -6.91 -12.11
CA MET A 79 7.92 -7.64 -10.87
C MET A 79 8.39 -9.08 -11.11
N GLU A 80 7.91 -9.74 -12.16
CA GLU A 80 8.41 -11.06 -12.61
C GLU A 80 9.86 -10.97 -13.06
N ASN A 81 10.22 -9.95 -13.86
CA ASN A 81 11.61 -9.71 -14.27
C ASN A 81 12.54 -9.45 -13.09
N LYS A 82 12.02 -8.93 -11.97
CA LYS A 82 12.75 -8.77 -10.71
C LYS A 82 12.76 -10.04 -9.85
N GLY A 83 12.07 -11.10 -10.28
CA GLY A 83 11.90 -12.35 -9.56
C GLY A 83 11.09 -12.20 -8.28
N LEU A 84 10.17 -11.23 -8.19
CA LEU A 84 9.34 -11.01 -7.00
C LEU A 84 8.07 -11.85 -7.03
N VAL A 85 7.49 -12.01 -8.21
CA VAL A 85 6.24 -12.75 -8.43
C VAL A 85 6.39 -13.72 -9.58
N ARG A 86 5.44 -14.65 -9.70
CA ARG A 86 5.29 -15.51 -10.88
C ARG A 86 3.81 -15.68 -11.23
N ARG A 87 3.51 -15.68 -12.53
CA ARG A 87 2.17 -15.96 -13.05
C ARG A 87 2.02 -17.42 -13.49
N PHE A 88 0.80 -17.93 -13.38
CA PHE A 88 0.41 -19.22 -13.96
C PHE A 88 -1.08 -19.23 -14.32
N GLN A 89 -1.45 -20.06 -15.30
CA GLN A 89 -2.85 -20.30 -15.61
C GLN A 89 -3.44 -21.27 -14.58
N LEU A 90 -4.59 -20.94 -14.00
CA LEU A 90 -5.25 -21.80 -12.99
C LEU A 90 -5.64 -23.16 -13.56
N MET A 91 -6.07 -23.19 -14.82
CA MET A 91 -6.39 -24.40 -15.56
C MET A 91 -5.96 -24.23 -17.01
N ARG A 92 -5.57 -25.33 -17.65
CA ARG A 92 -5.20 -25.35 -19.06
C ARG A 92 -6.36 -24.83 -19.91
N GLY A 93 -6.13 -23.76 -20.68
CA GLY A 93 -7.16 -23.13 -21.53
C GLY A 93 -8.06 -22.13 -20.81
N SER A 94 -7.80 -21.81 -19.54
CA SER A 94 -8.49 -20.71 -18.87
C SER A 94 -7.86 -19.36 -19.20
N ASN A 95 -8.70 -18.35 -19.43
CA ASN A 95 -8.27 -16.94 -19.52
C ASN A 95 -7.92 -16.34 -18.14
N LYS A 96 -8.08 -17.11 -17.05
CA LYS A 96 -7.76 -16.67 -15.69
C LYS A 96 -6.30 -16.95 -15.35
N VAL A 97 -5.52 -15.86 -15.29
CA VAL A 97 -4.13 -15.88 -14.86
C VAL A 97 -4.05 -15.53 -13.38
N ASN A 98 -3.41 -16.40 -12.60
CA ASN A 98 -3.10 -16.17 -11.20
C ASN A 98 -1.67 -15.65 -11.06
N VAL A 99 -1.44 -14.76 -10.11
CA VAL A 99 -0.10 -14.30 -9.71
C VAL A 99 0.14 -14.66 -8.25
N ILE A 100 1.32 -15.17 -7.94
CA ILE A 100 1.75 -15.45 -6.56
C ILE A 100 3.12 -14.83 -6.28
N LEU A 101 3.43 -14.64 -5.00
CA LEU A 101 4.77 -14.31 -4.57
C LEU A 101 5.71 -15.49 -4.82
N THR A 102 6.96 -15.17 -5.13
CA THR A 102 8.09 -16.11 -5.03
C THR A 102 8.70 -16.03 -3.65
N ASP A 103 9.64 -16.90 -3.29
CA ASP A 103 10.39 -16.82 -2.03
C ASP A 103 11.04 -15.44 -1.81
N LYS A 104 11.52 -14.82 -2.90
CA LYS A 104 12.06 -13.45 -2.86
C LYS A 104 10.95 -12.43 -2.60
N GLY A 105 9.79 -12.58 -3.23
CA GLY A 105 8.62 -11.73 -2.97
C GLY A 105 8.11 -11.85 -1.54
N GLU A 106 8.08 -13.06 -0.98
CA GLU A 106 7.70 -13.31 0.41
C GLU A 106 8.73 -12.69 1.38
N SER A 107 10.02 -12.76 1.07
CA SER A 107 11.06 -12.07 1.85
C SER A 107 10.82 -10.56 1.91
N VAL A 108 10.37 -9.95 0.81
CA VAL A 108 9.98 -8.53 0.78
C VAL A 108 8.72 -8.27 1.61
N TYR A 109 7.73 -9.15 1.53
CA TYR A 109 6.51 -9.08 2.35
C TYR A 109 6.87 -9.05 3.84
N PHE A 110 7.63 -10.04 4.32
CA PHE A 110 8.02 -10.12 5.72
C PHE A 110 8.90 -8.95 6.18
N ALA A 111 9.82 -8.49 5.32
CA ALA A 111 10.61 -7.31 5.65
C ALA A 111 9.74 -6.05 5.77
N TYR A 112 8.70 -5.90 4.95
CA TYR A 112 7.77 -4.78 5.10
C TYR A 112 6.95 -4.86 6.39
N GLU A 113 6.49 -6.07 6.76
CA GLU A 113 5.81 -6.31 8.03
C GLU A 113 6.71 -5.88 9.21
N GLU A 114 7.97 -6.30 9.20
CA GLU A 114 8.92 -6.05 10.28
C GLU A 114 9.37 -4.58 10.37
N PHE A 115 9.72 -3.96 9.25
CA PHE A 115 10.30 -2.61 9.25
C PHE A 115 9.27 -1.49 9.20
N PHE A 116 8.01 -1.78 8.87
CA PHE A 116 7.00 -0.73 8.74
C PHE A 116 5.71 -1.04 9.50
N VAL A 117 5.08 -2.19 9.29
CA VAL A 117 3.76 -2.49 9.88
C VAL A 117 3.85 -2.61 11.40
N LYS A 118 4.73 -3.47 11.93
CA LYS A 118 4.87 -3.64 13.38
C LYS A 118 5.28 -2.37 14.12
N PRO A 119 6.28 -1.58 13.66
CA PRO A 119 6.62 -0.32 14.31
C PRO A 119 5.48 0.71 14.26
N PHE A 120 4.73 0.75 13.16
CA PHE A 120 3.56 1.64 13.06
C PHE A 120 2.45 1.22 14.02
N ASP A 121 2.15 -0.07 14.09
CA ASP A 121 1.13 -0.62 15.00
C ASP A 121 1.50 -0.42 16.46
N GLN A 122 2.79 -0.53 16.81
CA GLN A 122 3.26 -0.21 18.16
C GLN A 122 3.10 1.28 18.45
N TRP A 123 3.63 2.14 17.57
CA TRP A 123 3.56 3.58 17.74
C TRP A 123 2.13 4.08 17.90
N ILE A 124 1.19 3.62 17.06
CA ILE A 124 -0.19 4.11 17.13
C ILE A 124 -0.92 3.66 18.41
N ARG A 125 -0.53 2.51 19.00
CA ARG A 125 -1.06 2.04 20.29
C ARG A 125 -0.46 2.79 21.48
N ASP A 126 0.76 3.30 21.33
CA ASP A 126 1.39 4.15 22.34
C ASP A 126 0.79 5.56 22.37
N GLU A 127 0.31 6.05 21.22
CA GLU A 127 -0.27 7.39 21.08
C GLU A 127 -1.79 7.44 21.33
N LEU A 128 -2.52 6.34 21.07
CA LEU A 128 -3.99 6.31 21.13
C LEU A 128 -4.48 5.24 22.10
N ASN A 129 -5.42 5.61 22.98
CA ASN A 129 -6.14 4.62 23.77
C ASN A 129 -7.12 3.81 22.91
N GLU A 130 -7.71 2.75 23.46
CA GLU A 130 -8.60 1.85 22.69
C GLU A 130 -9.80 2.54 22.03
N ASN A 131 -10.40 3.55 22.68
CA ASN A 131 -11.56 4.25 22.15
C ASN A 131 -11.17 5.23 21.04
N GLU A 132 -10.02 5.90 21.20
CA GLU A 132 -9.43 6.76 20.19
C GLU A 132 -9.01 5.96 18.96
N LEU A 133 -8.36 4.81 19.15
CA LEU A 133 -7.95 3.92 18.07
C LEU A 133 -9.16 3.43 17.27
N LYS A 134 -10.24 2.99 17.93
CA LYS A 134 -11.49 2.60 17.26
C LYS A 134 -12.10 3.76 16.46
N SER A 135 -12.05 4.98 17.02
CA SER A 135 -12.56 6.18 16.35
C SER A 135 -11.69 6.57 15.15
N PHE A 136 -10.37 6.43 15.28
CA PHE A 136 -9.40 6.65 14.20
C PHE A 136 -9.62 5.64 13.06
N GLU A 137 -9.70 4.35 13.35
CA GLU A 137 -9.98 3.30 12.36
C GLU A 137 -11.30 3.57 11.61
N LYS A 138 -12.35 3.97 12.34
CA LYS A 138 -13.62 4.36 11.72
C LYS A 138 -13.47 5.58 10.81
N GLY A 139 -12.69 6.58 11.23
CA GLY A 139 -12.38 7.76 10.43
C GLY A 139 -11.62 7.40 9.15
N VAL A 140 -10.56 6.59 9.26
CA VAL A 140 -9.78 6.12 8.11
C VAL A 140 -10.64 5.34 7.12
N LYS A 141 -11.51 4.43 7.59
CA LYS A 141 -12.46 3.71 6.71
C LYS A 141 -13.35 4.65 5.91
N LYS A 142 -13.93 5.66 6.57
CA LYS A 142 -14.74 6.68 5.89
C LYS A 142 -13.94 7.52 4.89
N LEU A 143 -12.69 7.83 5.18
CA LEU A 143 -11.81 8.53 4.25
C LEU A 143 -11.47 7.68 3.02
N ILE A 144 -11.26 6.37 3.20
CA ILE A 144 -11.06 5.44 2.07
C ILE A 144 -12.32 5.38 1.20
N GLU A 145 -13.50 5.27 1.81
CA GLU A 145 -14.78 5.31 1.08
C GLU A 145 -14.92 6.60 0.27
N PHE A 146 -14.69 7.77 0.91
CA PHE A 146 -14.74 9.07 0.25
C PHE A 146 -13.75 9.22 -0.91
N LEU A 147 -12.57 8.60 -0.84
CA LEU A 147 -11.56 8.67 -1.90
C LEU A 147 -11.81 7.71 -3.07
N ASN A 148 -12.67 6.70 -2.87
CA ASN A 148 -13.06 5.74 -3.90
C ASN A 148 -14.33 6.20 -4.67
N GLU A 149 -15.01 7.25 -4.20
CA GLU A 149 -16.09 7.96 -4.91
C GLU A 149 -15.53 8.96 -5.94
#